data_AF-A0A8B9DWN0-F1
#
_entry.id   AF-A0A8B9DWN0-F1
#
_cell.length_a   1.000
_cell.length_b   1.000
_cell.length_c   1.000
_cell.angle_alpha   90.00
_cell.angle_beta   90.00
_cell.angle_gamma   90.00
#
_symmetry.space_group_name_H-M   'P 1'
#
loop_
_entity.id
_entity.type
_entity.pdbx_description
1 polymer ?
#
loop_
_entity_poly.entity_id
_entity_poly.type
_entity_poly.pdbx_seq_one_letter_code
_entity_poly.pdbx_strand_id
1 'polypeptide(L)'
;MDNILYLTQVEYESLNPHIPVTLKVLTESATFDVDVNGVIWTKTKLDYESQNNYTLNVSLSDGSTTDYATVFIKVTDINDNPPVFVSVPEDKARGSELLTVSATDLDAGANALVTYRIVNQQPPTSSPMFLVNSTTGQLFLSQQLDYETTKQFDVEVEASDGGQPSLSTKTLVVVHILDVNDNPPKFDQAAYDIFVLENIQKGSPVYSFSVTDEDEVGTSCITRMVCFSLIVNDTISLRFIKSCFFLSLLYKEIAYTTMVLVNWFGGKDFWFAVI
;
A
#
# COMPACT_ATOMS: atom_id res chain seq x y z
N MET A 1 24.73 -27.10 7.67
CA MET A 1 24.98 -26.09 8.70
C MET A 1 23.66 -25.74 9.37
N ASP A 2 23.20 -26.38 10.42
CA ASP A 2 23.39 -27.68 11.05
C ASP A 2 22.41 -27.66 12.23
N ASN A 3 22.08 -28.85 12.74
CA ASN A 3 21.38 -29.12 14.00
C ASN A 3 19.85 -29.18 13.93
N ILE A 4 19.34 -30.21 13.26
CA ILE A 4 18.14 -30.88 13.74
C ILE A 4 18.60 -31.93 14.76
N LEU A 5 18.42 -31.61 16.03
CA LEU A 5 18.64 -32.51 17.17
C LEU A 5 17.60 -33.64 17.09
N TYR A 6 18.05 -34.87 16.84
CA TYR A 6 17.27 -36.07 17.09
C TYR A 6 17.21 -36.28 18.61
N LEU A 7 16.13 -35.86 19.24
CA LEU A 7 15.84 -36.19 20.64
C LEU A 7 15.07 -37.51 20.70
N THR A 8 15.87 -38.57 20.79
CA THR A 8 15.70 -39.77 21.63
C THR A 8 14.28 -40.30 21.83
N GLN A 9 14.04 -41.44 21.20
CA GLN A 9 13.12 -42.51 21.63
C GLN A 9 13.15 -42.66 23.16
N VAL A 10 12.11 -42.19 23.84
CA VAL A 10 11.93 -42.37 25.28
C VAL A 10 11.28 -43.73 25.51
N GLU A 11 11.94 -44.50 26.36
CA GLU A 11 11.61 -45.82 26.90
C GLU A 11 10.11 -45.98 27.22
N TYR A 12 9.37 -46.67 26.33
CA TYR A 12 8.08 -47.29 26.66
C TYR A 12 8.06 -48.78 26.32
N GLU A 13 9.24 -49.40 26.13
CA GLU A 13 9.36 -50.84 25.83
C GLU A 13 9.75 -51.70 27.04
N SER A 14 9.98 -51.13 28.24
CA SER A 14 10.60 -51.88 29.34
C SER A 14 9.67 -52.38 30.46
N LEU A 15 8.33 -52.28 30.35
CA LEU A 15 7.45 -52.71 31.46
C LEU A 15 6.31 -53.72 31.17
N ASN A 16 5.89 -54.03 29.93
CA ASN A 16 5.05 -55.21 29.67
C ASN A 16 4.86 -55.53 28.16
N PRO A 17 5.36 -56.65 27.60
CA PRO A 17 5.28 -56.90 26.16
C PRO A 17 3.92 -57.37 25.59
N HIS A 18 2.84 -57.54 26.38
CA HIS A 18 1.68 -58.32 25.91
C HIS A 18 0.26 -57.79 26.21
N ILE A 19 0.07 -56.48 26.41
CA ILE A 19 -1.29 -55.92 26.31
C ILE A 19 -1.32 -54.88 25.19
N PRO A 20 -2.00 -55.17 24.05
CA PRO A 20 -2.11 -54.20 22.97
C PRO A 20 -2.94 -53.01 23.46
N VAL A 21 -2.29 -51.85 23.58
CA VAL A 21 -2.95 -50.60 23.93
C VAL A 21 -3.50 -49.98 22.65
N THR A 22 -4.77 -49.58 22.69
CA THR A 22 -5.43 -48.87 21.61
C THR A 22 -5.62 -47.42 22.01
N LEU A 23 -5.05 -46.51 21.22
CA LEU A 23 -5.31 -45.09 21.33
C LEU A 23 -6.41 -44.70 20.34
N LYS A 24 -7.35 -43.86 20.77
CA LYS A 24 -8.41 -43.32 19.93
C LYS A 24 -8.65 -41.85 20.23
N VAL A 25 -8.92 -41.07 19.18
CA VAL A 25 -9.59 -39.78 19.34
C VAL A 25 -11.07 -40.06 19.60
N LEU A 26 -11.60 -39.60 20.73
CA LEU A 26 -12.97 -39.90 21.18
C LEU A 26 -14.03 -39.13 20.40
N THR A 27 -13.65 -37.95 19.92
CA THR A 27 -14.42 -37.15 18.98
C THR A 27 -13.78 -37.32 17.61
N GLU A 28 -14.49 -37.91 16.65
CA GLU A 28 -14.05 -37.93 15.25
C GLU A 28 -13.74 -36.49 14.81
N SER A 29 -12.45 -36.20 14.67
CA SER A 29 -11.99 -34.92 14.16
C SER A 29 -11.85 -35.04 12.65
N ALA A 30 -12.48 -34.12 11.93
CA ALA A 30 -12.27 -33.94 10.49
C ALA A 30 -10.83 -33.46 10.19
N THR A 31 -10.18 -32.85 11.18
CA THR A 31 -8.91 -32.11 11.02
C THR A 31 -7.70 -32.89 11.53
N PHE A 32 -7.87 -33.75 12.55
CA PHE A 32 -6.78 -34.49 13.18
C PHE A 32 -7.04 -36.00 13.23
N ASP A 33 -5.98 -36.78 13.17
CA ASP A 33 -5.95 -38.21 13.46
C ASP A 33 -4.92 -38.53 14.52
N VAL A 34 -5.02 -39.72 15.12
CA VAL A 34 -3.99 -40.22 16.02
C VAL A 34 -3.61 -41.65 15.67
N ASP A 35 -2.31 -41.92 15.57
CA ASP A 35 -1.82 -43.26 15.24
C ASP A 35 -1.63 -44.15 16.48
N VAL A 36 -1.28 -45.42 16.25
CA VAL A 36 -1.06 -46.43 17.29
C VAL A 36 0.13 -46.12 18.22
N ASN A 37 1.03 -45.21 17.80
CA ASN A 37 2.18 -44.77 18.60
C ASN A 37 1.86 -43.49 19.40
N GLY A 38 0.66 -42.93 19.25
CA GLY A 38 0.24 -41.69 19.88
C GLY A 38 0.73 -40.41 19.20
N VAL A 39 1.13 -40.50 17.93
CA VAL A 39 1.44 -39.30 17.14
C VAL A 39 0.14 -38.74 16.56
N ILE A 40 -0.05 -37.43 16.74
CA ILE A 40 -1.18 -36.69 16.16
C ILE A 40 -0.79 -36.21 14.76
N TRP A 41 -1.63 -36.52 13.77
CA TRP A 41 -1.45 -36.16 12.37
C TRP A 41 -2.56 -35.20 11.93
N THR A 42 -2.25 -34.28 11.02
CA THR A 42 -3.26 -33.44 10.37
C THR A 42 -3.88 -34.19 9.19
N LYS A 43 -5.22 -34.21 9.11
CA LYS A 43 -5.99 -34.77 7.99
C LYS A 43 -6.20 -33.75 6.87
N THR A 44 -6.27 -32.47 7.22
CA THR A 44 -6.50 -31.35 6.30
C THR A 44 -5.45 -30.26 6.49
N LYS A 45 -5.33 -29.34 5.53
CA LYS A 45 -4.52 -28.12 5.69
C LYS A 45 -5.09 -27.33 6.88
N LEU A 46 -4.21 -26.89 7.77
CA LEU A 46 -4.55 -25.93 8.82
C LEU A 46 -4.42 -24.52 8.25
N ASP A 47 -5.36 -23.66 8.64
CA ASP A 47 -5.44 -22.28 8.20
C ASP A 47 -5.72 -21.42 9.44
N TYR A 48 -4.81 -20.49 9.76
CA TYR A 48 -4.88 -19.73 11.00
C TYR A 48 -6.13 -18.83 11.01
N GLU A 49 -6.43 -18.24 9.86
CA GLU A 49 -7.57 -17.40 9.53
C GLU A 49 -8.91 -18.12 9.69
N SER A 50 -8.92 -19.43 9.47
CA SER A 50 -10.11 -20.26 9.60
C SER A 50 -10.32 -20.72 11.04
N GLN A 51 -9.29 -21.30 11.65
CA GLN A 51 -9.36 -21.77 13.03
C GLN A 51 -7.96 -21.95 13.63
N ASN A 52 -7.66 -21.19 14.69
CA ASN A 52 -6.34 -21.18 15.33
C ASN A 52 -6.23 -21.99 16.62
N ASN A 53 -7.32 -22.61 17.08
CA ASN A 53 -7.33 -23.43 18.28
C ASN A 53 -8.19 -24.68 18.09
N TYR A 54 -7.73 -25.79 18.63
CA TYR A 54 -8.47 -27.05 18.60
C TYR A 54 -8.36 -27.73 19.97
N THR A 55 -9.47 -28.33 20.40
CA THR A 55 -9.52 -29.15 21.61
C THR A 55 -9.83 -30.59 21.21
N LEU A 56 -8.91 -31.50 21.47
CA LEU A 56 -9.07 -32.93 21.19
C LEU A 56 -9.19 -33.71 22.50
N ASN A 57 -10.20 -34.57 22.59
CA ASN A 57 -10.30 -35.55 23.67
C ASN A 57 -9.79 -36.90 23.17
N VAL A 58 -8.75 -37.43 23.82
CA VAL A 58 -8.13 -38.71 23.47
C VAL A 58 -8.34 -39.72 24.60
N SER A 59 -8.50 -40.99 24.24
CA SER A 59 -8.52 -42.11 25.19
C SER A 59 -7.40 -43.09 24.91
N LEU A 60 -6.84 -43.62 25.98
CA LEU A 60 -5.89 -44.72 25.99
C LEU A 60 -6.55 -45.93 26.65
N SER A 61 -6.63 -47.08 25.97
CA SER A 61 -7.22 -48.29 26.55
C SER A 61 -6.37 -49.53 26.30
N ASP A 62 -6.21 -50.35 27.33
CA ASP A 62 -5.56 -51.66 27.27
C ASP A 62 -6.57 -52.82 27.07
N GLY A 63 -7.82 -52.50 26.74
CA GLY A 63 -8.93 -53.45 26.58
C GLY A 63 -9.65 -53.84 27.88
N SER A 64 -9.09 -53.52 29.06
CA SER A 64 -9.71 -53.75 30.37
C SER A 64 -10.03 -52.45 31.11
N THR A 65 -9.18 -51.44 30.94
CA THR A 65 -9.26 -50.11 31.54
C THR A 65 -9.11 -49.03 30.45
N THR A 66 -9.55 -47.81 30.75
CA THR A 66 -9.46 -46.68 29.82
C THR A 66 -9.14 -45.42 30.60
N ASP A 67 -8.16 -44.67 30.13
CA ASP A 67 -7.81 -43.34 30.62
C ASP A 67 -8.09 -42.27 29.57
N TYR A 68 -8.27 -41.03 30.01
CA TYR A 68 -8.74 -39.91 29.19
C TYR A 68 -7.84 -38.69 29.36
N ALA A 69 -7.51 -38.02 28.25
CA ALA A 69 -6.78 -36.76 28.28
C ALA A 69 -7.35 -35.75 27.26
N THR A 70 -7.19 -34.46 27.55
CA THR A 70 -7.54 -33.37 26.65
C THR A 70 -6.27 -32.71 26.13
N VAL A 71 -6.18 -32.55 24.81
CA VAL A 71 -5.07 -31.92 24.10
C VAL A 71 -5.55 -30.59 23.54
N PHE A 72 -4.85 -29.51 23.88
CA PHE A 72 -5.07 -28.17 23.31
C PHE A 72 -4.03 -27.91 22.23
N ILE A 73 -4.48 -27.78 20.98
CA ILE A 73 -3.63 -27.44 19.84
C ILE A 73 -3.83 -25.96 19.53
N LYS A 74 -2.74 -25.21 19.43
CA LYS A 74 -2.75 -23.79 19.06
C LYS A 74 -1.97 -23.61 17.77
N VAL A 75 -2.62 -23.13 16.73
CA VAL A 75 -2.01 -22.80 15.44
C VAL A 75 -1.35 -21.44 15.56
N THR A 76 -0.11 -21.34 15.08
CA THR A 76 0.60 -20.07 14.99
C THR A 76 0.40 -19.46 13.61
N ASP A 77 0.14 -18.16 13.60
CA ASP A 77 -0.05 -17.37 12.40
C ASP A 77 1.22 -17.30 11.54
N ILE A 78 1.05 -17.29 10.22
CA ILE A 78 2.08 -16.99 9.24
C ILE A 78 1.55 -15.91 8.30
N ASN A 79 2.42 -15.01 7.84
CA ASN A 79 2.01 -13.97 6.90
C ASN A 79 1.81 -14.53 5.48
N ASP A 80 0.68 -15.19 5.23
CA ASP A 80 0.30 -15.75 3.93
C ASP A 80 -0.85 -15.00 3.23
N ASN A 81 -1.27 -13.86 3.79
CA ASN A 81 -2.22 -12.94 3.18
C ASN A 81 -1.51 -11.81 2.39
N PRO A 82 -1.77 -11.64 1.08
CA PRO A 82 -1.11 -10.60 0.28
C PRO A 82 -1.59 -9.19 0.66
N PRO A 83 -0.75 -8.16 0.48
CA PRO A 83 -1.16 -6.77 0.65
C PRO A 83 -2.14 -6.32 -0.44
N VAL A 84 -2.99 -5.34 -0.09
CA VAL A 84 -3.95 -4.67 -0.98
C VAL A 84 -3.36 -3.34 -1.42
N PHE A 85 -3.37 -3.04 -2.72
CA PHE A 85 -2.81 -1.79 -3.25
C PHE A 85 -3.91 -0.84 -3.75
N VAL A 86 -3.74 0.45 -3.49
CA VAL A 86 -4.60 1.52 -4.02
C VAL A 86 -3.75 2.74 -4.39
N SER A 87 -4.10 3.39 -5.50
CA SER A 87 -3.49 4.65 -5.92
C SER A 87 -4.48 5.79 -5.78
N VAL A 88 -4.08 6.87 -5.13
CA VAL A 88 -4.96 7.99 -4.77
C VAL A 88 -4.26 9.31 -5.15
N PRO A 89 -4.88 10.19 -5.96
CA PRO A 89 -4.31 11.50 -6.22
C PRO A 89 -4.32 12.35 -4.95
N GLU A 90 -3.31 13.19 -4.76
CA GLU A 90 -3.19 13.98 -3.53
C GLU A 90 -4.31 15.02 -3.35
N ASP A 91 -4.88 15.50 -4.46
CA ASP A 91 -6.01 16.43 -4.50
C ASP A 91 -7.35 15.77 -4.10
N LYS A 92 -7.33 14.48 -3.76
CA LYS A 92 -8.50 13.75 -3.31
C LYS A 92 -9.10 14.41 -2.06
N ALA A 93 -10.38 14.77 -2.15
CA ALA A 93 -11.09 15.42 -1.05
C ALA A 93 -11.13 14.57 0.22
N ARG A 94 -11.03 15.24 1.38
CA ARG A 94 -11.23 14.64 2.70
C ARG A 94 -12.64 14.05 2.82
N GLY A 95 -12.75 12.95 3.56
CA GLY A 95 -13.98 12.18 3.74
C GLY A 95 -14.32 11.27 2.55
N SER A 96 -13.50 11.25 1.50
CA SER A 96 -13.71 10.33 0.38
C SER A 96 -13.39 8.89 0.75
N GLU A 97 -14.17 7.98 0.20
CA GLU A 97 -13.91 6.54 0.26
C GLU A 97 -12.78 6.18 -0.70
N LEU A 98 -11.85 5.35 -0.24
CA LEU A 98 -10.70 4.86 -1.00
C LEU A 98 -10.95 3.45 -1.53
N LEU A 99 -11.32 2.54 -0.63
CA LEU A 99 -11.65 1.15 -0.92
C LEU A 99 -12.48 0.55 0.22
N THR A 100 -13.01 -0.65 0.00
CA THR A 100 -13.63 -1.47 1.05
C THR A 100 -12.77 -2.71 1.27
N VAL A 101 -12.32 -2.93 2.51
CA VAL A 101 -11.77 -4.23 2.92
C VAL A 101 -12.90 -5.15 3.36
N SER A 102 -12.76 -6.44 3.11
CA SER A 102 -13.76 -7.43 3.51
C SER A 102 -13.09 -8.68 4.05
N ALA A 103 -13.59 -9.19 5.17
CA ALA A 103 -13.32 -10.53 5.66
C ALA A 103 -14.63 -11.32 5.73
N THR A 104 -14.53 -12.64 5.57
CA THR A 104 -15.68 -13.55 5.62
C THR A 104 -15.49 -14.54 6.75
N ASP A 105 -16.51 -14.71 7.57
CA ASP A 105 -16.57 -15.71 8.61
C ASP A 105 -17.65 -16.75 8.25
N LEU A 106 -17.35 -18.03 8.40
CA LEU A 106 -18.24 -19.14 8.03
C LEU A 106 -19.15 -19.60 9.18
N ASP A 107 -19.03 -19.00 10.36
CA ASP A 107 -19.90 -19.27 11.50
C ASP A 107 -21.31 -18.70 11.30
N ALA A 108 -22.16 -18.82 12.32
CA ALA A 108 -23.52 -18.30 12.30
C ALA A 108 -23.79 -17.34 13.47
N GLY A 109 -24.72 -16.40 13.27
CA GLY A 109 -25.17 -15.49 14.31
C GLY A 109 -24.11 -14.46 14.71
N ALA A 110 -23.96 -14.22 16.01
CA ALA A 110 -23.02 -13.22 16.53
C ALA A 110 -21.55 -13.58 16.25
N ASN A 111 -21.22 -14.87 16.15
CA ASN A 111 -19.85 -15.31 15.88
C ASN A 111 -19.40 -14.87 14.48
N ALA A 112 -20.28 -14.90 13.48
CA ALA A 112 -19.96 -14.45 12.13
C ALA A 112 -19.97 -12.92 11.92
N LEU A 113 -20.24 -12.14 12.98
CA LEU A 113 -20.24 -10.69 12.87
C LEU A 113 -18.80 -10.17 12.87
N VAL A 114 -18.33 -9.79 11.68
CA VAL A 114 -17.00 -9.22 11.49
C VAL A 114 -16.97 -7.73 11.83
N THR A 115 -15.98 -7.32 12.60
CA THR A 115 -15.68 -5.92 12.91
C THR A 115 -14.30 -5.52 12.41
N TYR A 116 -14.16 -4.28 11.92
CA TYR A 116 -12.92 -3.77 11.33
C TYR A 116 -12.31 -2.66 12.18
N ARG A 117 -10.97 -2.64 12.27
CA ARG A 117 -10.22 -1.52 12.86
C ARG A 117 -8.86 -1.34 12.18
N ILE A 118 -8.38 -0.10 12.15
CA ILE A 118 -6.99 0.17 11.76
C ILE A 118 -6.12 0.02 13.00
N VAL A 119 -5.12 -0.87 12.94
CA VAL A 119 -4.20 -1.14 14.06
C VAL A 119 -2.87 -0.41 13.90
N ASN A 120 -2.48 -0.07 12.67
CA ASN A 120 -1.27 0.72 12.40
C ASN A 120 -1.40 1.54 11.10
N GLN A 121 -0.77 2.71 11.05
CA GLN A 121 -0.62 3.56 9.86
C GLN A 121 0.80 4.11 9.84
N GLN A 122 1.52 3.92 8.75
CA GLN A 122 2.88 4.41 8.55
C GLN A 122 2.98 5.24 7.27
N PRO A 123 3.77 6.32 7.24
CA PRO A 123 4.46 6.93 8.37
C PRO A 123 3.48 7.51 9.42
N PRO A 124 3.90 7.66 10.69
CA PRO A 124 3.05 8.20 11.73
C PRO A 124 2.84 9.71 11.52
N THR A 125 1.61 10.16 11.72
CA THR A 125 1.19 11.54 11.60
C THR A 125 0.62 12.07 12.92
N SER A 126 0.47 13.39 13.06
CA SER A 126 -0.13 14.02 14.25
C SER A 126 -1.61 13.68 14.44
N SER A 127 -2.29 13.26 13.37
CA SER A 127 -3.69 12.83 13.34
C SER A 127 -3.85 11.72 12.31
N PRO A 128 -4.73 10.74 12.53
CA PRO A 128 -4.87 9.59 11.64
C PRO A 128 -5.26 10.02 10.22
N MET A 129 -4.44 9.61 9.24
CA MET A 129 -4.65 9.90 7.82
C MET A 129 -5.86 9.14 7.27
N PHE A 130 -6.08 7.92 7.74
CA PHE A 130 -7.16 7.04 7.29
C PHE A 130 -8.04 6.60 8.46
N LEU A 131 -9.32 6.35 8.15
CA LEU A 131 -10.32 5.80 9.06
C LEU A 131 -11.01 4.61 8.40
N VAL A 132 -11.39 3.60 9.18
CA VAL A 132 -12.19 2.47 8.69
C VAL A 132 -13.55 2.45 9.38
N ASN A 133 -14.60 2.20 8.61
CA ASN A 133 -15.92 1.92 9.19
C ASN A 133 -15.91 0.51 9.79
N SER A 134 -16.21 0.41 11.07
CA SER A 134 -16.08 -0.83 11.83
C SER A 134 -17.05 -1.94 11.41
N THR A 135 -18.12 -1.63 10.69
CA THR A 135 -19.11 -2.63 10.25
C THR A 135 -19.02 -2.90 8.75
N THR A 136 -18.72 -1.87 7.94
CA THR A 136 -18.69 -2.02 6.48
C THR A 136 -17.30 -2.29 5.91
N GLY A 137 -16.24 -2.05 6.67
CA GLY A 137 -14.86 -2.19 6.18
C GLY A 137 -14.43 -1.10 5.20
N GLN A 138 -15.25 -0.07 5.00
CA GLN A 138 -14.92 1.06 4.11
C GLN A 138 -13.80 1.90 4.71
N LEU A 139 -12.73 2.10 3.93
CA LEU A 139 -11.58 2.91 4.28
C LEU A 139 -11.75 4.32 3.69
N PHE A 140 -11.65 5.34 4.53
CA PHE A 140 -11.85 6.74 4.20
C PHE A 140 -10.59 7.57 4.46
N LEU A 141 -10.43 8.60 3.64
CA LEU A 141 -9.43 9.63 3.85
C LEU A 141 -9.91 10.64 4.91
N SER A 142 -9.16 10.80 6.00
CA SER A 142 -9.47 11.72 7.11
C SER A 142 -8.75 13.06 6.99
N GLN A 143 -7.53 13.05 6.45
CA GLN A 143 -6.71 14.25 6.25
C GLN A 143 -6.39 14.45 4.77
N GLN A 144 -5.95 15.65 4.40
CA GLN A 144 -5.51 15.89 3.02
C GLN A 144 -4.17 15.22 2.77
N LEU A 145 -4.02 14.66 1.57
CA LEU A 145 -2.78 14.07 1.10
C LEU A 145 -1.88 15.16 0.52
N ASP A 146 -0.59 14.90 0.50
CA ASP A 146 0.46 15.78 0.02
C ASP A 146 1.60 14.87 -0.46
N TYR A 147 1.81 14.84 -1.78
CA TYR A 147 2.76 13.98 -2.47
C TYR A 147 4.20 14.39 -2.14
N GLU A 148 4.48 15.69 -2.07
CA GLU A 148 5.79 16.26 -1.75
C GLU A 148 6.22 15.86 -0.34
N THR A 149 5.27 15.76 0.59
CA THR A 149 5.53 15.33 1.97
C THR A 149 5.57 13.81 2.11
N THR A 150 4.60 13.06 1.56
CA THR A 150 4.52 11.60 1.74
C THR A 150 3.90 10.90 0.54
N LYS A 151 4.73 10.12 -0.17
CA LYS A 151 4.36 9.41 -1.40
C LYS A 151 3.62 8.09 -1.18
N GLN A 152 3.69 7.52 0.02
CA GLN A 152 3.10 6.23 0.33
C GLN A 152 2.69 6.13 1.80
N PHE A 153 1.56 5.48 2.04
CA PHE A 153 1.15 5.02 3.36
C PHE A 153 0.92 3.51 3.41
N ASP A 154 1.34 2.90 4.51
CA ASP A 154 1.13 1.50 4.84
C ASP A 154 0.11 1.43 5.99
N VAL A 155 -1.08 0.91 5.70
CA VAL A 155 -2.23 0.89 6.62
C VAL A 155 -2.57 -0.57 6.96
N GLU A 156 -2.28 -0.99 8.19
CA GLU A 156 -2.64 -2.33 8.67
C GLU A 156 -4.07 -2.32 9.21
N VAL A 157 -4.95 -3.07 8.54
CA VAL A 157 -6.36 -3.22 8.92
C VAL A 157 -6.57 -4.62 9.48
N GLU A 158 -7.21 -4.69 10.63
CA GLU A 158 -7.58 -5.94 11.29
C GLU A 158 -9.08 -6.15 11.20
N ALA A 159 -9.48 -7.36 10.83
CA ALA A 159 -10.85 -7.85 10.94
C ALA A 159 -10.91 -8.83 12.11
N SER A 160 -11.94 -8.73 12.94
CA SER A 160 -12.17 -9.63 14.08
C SER A 160 -13.60 -10.13 14.10
N ASP A 161 -13.78 -11.41 14.37
CA ASP A 161 -15.09 -12.04 14.54
C ASP A 161 -15.74 -11.68 15.89
N GLY A 162 -17.00 -12.12 16.08
CA GLY A 162 -17.72 -11.96 17.33
C GLY A 162 -17.61 -13.15 18.28
N GLY A 163 -16.72 -14.10 18.00
CA GLY A 163 -16.55 -15.34 18.75
C GLY A 163 -15.98 -15.14 20.16
N GLN A 164 -16.03 -16.21 20.97
CA GLN A 164 -15.37 -16.26 22.28
C GLN A 164 -14.58 -17.59 22.41
N PRO A 165 -13.24 -17.56 22.30
CA PRO A 165 -12.37 -16.41 22.03
C PRO A 165 -12.57 -15.85 20.61
N SER A 166 -12.37 -14.54 20.41
CA SER A 166 -12.47 -13.93 19.08
C SER A 166 -11.27 -14.26 18.22
N LEU A 167 -11.47 -14.59 16.95
CA LEU A 167 -10.42 -14.70 15.95
C LEU A 167 -10.26 -13.39 15.21
N SER A 168 -9.04 -13.13 14.73
CA SER A 168 -8.73 -11.93 13.98
C SER A 168 -7.70 -12.22 12.90
N THR A 169 -7.86 -11.57 11.77
CA THR A 169 -6.88 -11.56 10.68
C THR A 169 -6.53 -10.13 10.29
N LYS A 170 -5.37 -9.95 9.69
CA LYS A 170 -4.83 -8.64 9.31
C LYS A 170 -4.49 -8.62 7.84
N THR A 171 -4.66 -7.45 7.23
CA THR A 171 -4.16 -7.18 5.89
C THR A 171 -3.47 -5.83 5.84
N LEU A 172 -2.44 -5.73 5.02
CA LEU A 172 -1.72 -4.49 4.76
C LEU A 172 -2.29 -3.81 3.52
N VAL A 173 -2.82 -2.61 3.69
CA VAL A 173 -3.25 -1.74 2.60
C VAL A 173 -2.14 -0.74 2.28
N VAL A 174 -1.56 -0.83 1.09
CA VAL A 174 -0.53 0.08 0.58
C VAL A 174 -1.20 1.15 -0.28
N VAL A 175 -1.17 2.38 0.20
CA VAL A 175 -1.76 3.57 -0.44
C VAL A 175 -0.65 4.35 -1.13
N HIS A 176 -0.60 4.31 -2.45
CA HIS A 176 0.31 5.12 -3.26
C HIS A 176 -0.31 6.46 -3.59
N ILE A 177 0.38 7.55 -3.28
CA ILE A 177 -0.09 8.89 -3.60
C ILE A 177 0.35 9.22 -5.04
N LEU A 178 -0.55 9.80 -5.82
CA LEU A 178 -0.25 10.28 -7.17
C LEU A 178 -0.08 11.80 -7.12
N ASP A 179 1.07 12.24 -7.63
CA ASP A 179 1.45 13.63 -7.85
C ASP A 179 0.41 14.38 -8.70
N VAL A 180 0.05 15.56 -8.25
CA VAL A 180 -0.78 16.56 -8.92
C VAL A 180 0.04 17.84 -9.01
N ASN A 181 -0.07 18.55 -10.13
CA ASN A 181 0.70 19.79 -10.32
C ASN A 181 0.08 20.94 -9.52
N ASP A 182 0.37 21.04 -8.22
CA ASP A 182 -0.15 22.04 -7.32
C ASP A 182 0.93 22.97 -6.72
N ASN A 183 2.23 22.71 -6.96
CA ASN A 183 3.31 23.64 -6.65
C ASN A 183 3.80 24.40 -7.90
N PRO A 184 3.63 25.74 -7.97
CA PRO A 184 4.13 26.51 -9.09
C PRO A 184 5.68 26.59 -9.08
N PRO A 185 6.32 26.75 -10.24
CA PRO A 185 7.76 26.94 -10.32
C PRO A 185 8.18 28.25 -9.64
N LYS A 186 9.30 28.19 -8.91
CA LYS A 186 9.86 29.30 -8.12
C LYS A 186 11.27 29.64 -8.60
N PHE A 187 11.57 30.93 -8.63
CA PHE A 187 12.94 31.42 -8.76
C PHE A 187 13.70 31.22 -7.46
N ASP A 188 15.01 30.97 -7.54
CA ASP A 188 15.86 30.85 -6.35
C ASP A 188 16.12 32.20 -5.66
N GLN A 189 15.87 33.32 -6.34
CA GLN A 189 16.05 34.68 -5.81
C GLN A 189 14.88 35.59 -6.21
N ALA A 190 14.58 36.56 -5.34
CA ALA A 190 13.58 37.59 -5.63
C ALA A 190 14.10 38.67 -6.60
N ALA A 191 15.42 38.86 -6.67
CA ALA A 191 16.09 39.79 -7.56
C ALA A 191 17.47 39.24 -7.91
N TYR A 192 17.93 39.55 -9.13
CA TYR A 192 19.22 39.10 -9.66
C TYR A 192 20.04 40.31 -10.11
N ASP A 193 21.21 40.50 -9.49
CA ASP A 193 22.19 41.50 -9.93
C ASP A 193 23.17 40.86 -10.91
N ILE A 194 23.01 41.17 -12.20
CA ILE A 194 23.79 40.55 -13.28
C ILE A 194 24.74 41.60 -13.88
N PHE A 195 26.05 41.32 -13.82
CA PHE A 195 27.08 42.18 -14.40
C PHE A 195 27.54 41.62 -15.75
N VAL A 196 27.50 42.46 -16.78
CA VAL A 196 27.84 42.09 -18.16
C VAL A 196 28.83 43.11 -18.72
N LEU A 197 29.84 42.63 -19.45
CA LEU A 197 30.79 43.51 -20.14
C LEU A 197 30.14 44.11 -21.39
N GLU A 198 30.41 45.39 -21.67
CA GLU A 198 29.83 46.11 -22.82
C GLU A 198 30.21 45.51 -24.18
N ASN A 199 31.36 44.82 -24.25
CA ASN A 199 31.91 44.25 -25.48
C ASN A 199 31.49 42.79 -25.71
N ILE A 200 30.49 42.29 -24.97
CA ILE A 200 29.96 40.94 -25.15
C ILE A 200 29.44 40.75 -26.58
N GLN A 201 29.75 39.61 -27.20
CA GLN A 201 29.38 39.35 -28.58
C GLN A 201 27.88 39.08 -28.73
N LYS A 202 27.32 39.45 -29.89
CA LYS A 202 25.93 39.16 -30.22
C LYS A 202 25.68 37.64 -30.15
N GLY A 203 24.67 37.24 -29.38
CA GLY A 203 24.29 35.84 -29.21
C GLY A 203 24.98 35.13 -28.06
N SER A 204 25.88 35.78 -27.33
CA SER A 204 26.45 35.22 -26.10
C SER A 204 25.37 35.10 -25.01
N PRO A 205 25.33 33.98 -24.26
CA PRO A 205 24.45 33.85 -23.10
C PRO A 205 24.87 34.85 -22.02
N VAL A 206 23.89 35.52 -21.41
CA VAL A 206 24.12 36.52 -20.36
C VAL A 206 23.96 35.90 -18.98
N TYR A 207 22.90 35.13 -18.77
CA TYR A 207 22.58 34.49 -17.50
C TYR A 207 21.68 33.29 -17.74
N SER A 208 21.72 32.33 -16.81
CA SER A 208 20.82 31.18 -16.79
C SER A 208 20.14 31.15 -15.43
N PHE A 209 18.80 31.23 -15.42
CA PHE A 209 18.03 31.10 -14.19
C PHE A 209 18.07 29.66 -13.68
N SER A 210 18.16 29.52 -12.36
CA SER A 210 17.85 28.28 -11.67
C SER A 210 16.44 28.40 -11.11
N VAL A 211 15.58 27.45 -11.44
CA VAL A 211 14.19 27.40 -10.98
C VAL A 211 13.93 26.06 -10.31
N THR A 212 13.07 26.06 -9.30
CA THR A 212 12.66 24.87 -8.56
C THR A 212 11.15 24.71 -8.66
N ASP A 213 10.71 23.48 -8.87
CA ASP A 213 9.31 23.06 -8.94
C ASP A 213 9.28 21.77 -8.10
N GLU A 214 8.43 21.74 -7.07
CA GLU A 214 8.49 20.69 -6.02
C GLU A 214 7.81 19.41 -6.46
N ASP A 215 6.81 19.51 -7.34
CA ASP A 215 6.08 18.37 -7.83
C ASP A 215 7.07 17.42 -8.60
N GLU A 216 6.79 16.12 -8.75
CA GLU A 216 7.63 15.18 -9.56
C GLU A 216 7.43 15.17 -11.09
N VAL A 217 8.52 15.32 -11.85
CA VAL A 217 8.50 15.26 -13.33
C VAL A 217 7.98 13.91 -13.85
N GLY A 218 6.67 13.82 -14.11
CA GLY A 218 6.03 12.62 -14.64
C GLY A 218 6.42 12.29 -16.08
N THR A 219 6.07 11.08 -16.52
CA THR A 219 6.28 10.60 -17.91
C THR A 219 5.38 11.27 -18.96
N SER A 220 4.42 12.11 -18.53
CA SER A 220 3.51 12.84 -19.40
C SER A 220 3.97 14.30 -19.55
N CYS A 221 4.50 14.64 -20.72
CA CYS A 221 5.14 15.91 -21.06
C CYS A 221 4.19 17.14 -21.11
N ILE A 222 2.93 17.00 -20.73
CA ILE A 222 1.90 18.07 -20.81
C ILE A 222 1.78 18.88 -19.52
N THR A 223 2.17 18.34 -18.37
CA THR A 223 1.99 19.02 -17.08
C THR A 223 3.11 20.00 -16.72
N ARG A 224 4.28 19.98 -17.36
CA ARG A 224 5.49 20.57 -16.74
C ARG A 224 6.47 21.25 -17.68
N MET A 225 5.97 22.24 -18.41
CA MET A 225 6.83 23.17 -19.13
C MET A 225 7.01 24.44 -18.30
N VAL A 226 8.13 24.57 -17.59
CA VAL A 226 8.53 25.86 -17.03
C VAL A 226 8.87 26.78 -18.21
N CYS A 227 8.01 27.76 -18.46
CA CYS A 227 8.16 28.71 -19.55
C CYS A 227 8.68 30.04 -19.01
N PHE A 228 9.73 30.57 -19.64
CA PHE A 228 10.25 31.90 -19.32
C PHE A 228 9.66 32.94 -20.28
N SER A 229 9.31 34.09 -19.73
CA SER A 229 8.88 35.26 -20.50
C SER A 229 9.65 36.49 -20.03
N LEU A 230 10.05 37.36 -20.96
CA LEU A 230 10.68 38.63 -20.66
C LEU A 230 9.63 39.72 -20.76
N ILE A 231 9.40 40.47 -19.68
CA ILE A 231 8.41 41.55 -19.64
C ILE A 231 9.16 42.87 -19.63
N VAL A 232 8.94 43.73 -20.62
CA VAL A 232 9.53 45.08 -20.72
C VAL A 232 8.40 46.08 -20.90
N ASN A 233 8.25 47.05 -20.00
CA ASN A 233 7.21 48.08 -20.06
C ASN A 233 5.82 47.50 -20.36
N ASP A 234 5.42 46.46 -19.62
CA ASP A 234 4.15 45.72 -19.78
C ASP A 234 3.97 44.96 -21.11
N THR A 235 4.99 44.92 -21.97
CA THR A 235 5.00 44.07 -23.17
C THR A 235 5.72 42.75 -22.90
N ILE A 236 5.01 41.64 -23.09
CA ILE A 236 5.55 40.28 -22.88
C ILE A 236 6.22 39.79 -24.17
N SER A 237 7.52 39.52 -24.10
CA SER A 237 8.27 38.79 -25.12
C SER A 237 8.46 37.33 -24.67
N LEU A 238 7.74 36.40 -25.30
CA LEU A 238 7.86 34.97 -25.01
C LEU A 238 9.06 34.36 -25.75
N ARG A 239 9.91 33.61 -25.06
CA ARG A 239 10.89 32.72 -25.68
C ARG A 239 10.61 31.27 -25.28
N PHE A 240 10.13 30.48 -26.22
CA PHE A 240 9.99 29.04 -26.05
C PHE A 240 11.36 28.36 -26.15
N ILE A 241 11.69 27.51 -25.17
CA ILE A 241 12.84 26.60 -25.27
C ILE A 241 12.48 25.55 -26.32
N LYS A 242 13.23 25.47 -27.42
CA LYS A 242 13.04 24.49 -28.50
C LYS A 242 13.33 23.08 -27.98
N SER A 243 12.33 22.41 -27.43
CA SER A 243 12.29 20.96 -27.27
C SER A 243 10.90 20.49 -26.83
N CYS A 244 9.87 20.75 -27.65
CA CYS A 244 8.69 19.87 -27.73
C CYS A 244 7.91 20.13 -29.02
N PHE A 245 7.81 19.10 -29.86
CA PHE A 245 7.03 19.09 -31.10
C PHE A 245 5.62 18.54 -30.81
N PHE A 246 4.61 19.40 -30.96
CA PHE A 246 3.24 19.24 -31.48
C PHE A 246 2.22 18.16 -31.01
N LEU A 247 0.98 18.70 -30.88
CA LEU A 247 -0.37 18.20 -31.23
C LEU A 247 -1.11 17.25 -30.26
N SER A 248 -2.12 17.77 -29.54
CA SER A 248 -3.54 17.38 -29.72
C SER A 248 -4.51 18.25 -28.90
N LEU A 249 -5.76 18.26 -29.35
CA LEU A 249 -6.91 19.09 -28.97
C LEU A 249 -7.66 18.60 -27.72
N LEU A 250 -8.52 19.50 -27.20
CA LEU A 250 -9.60 19.35 -26.19
C LEU A 250 -9.12 19.49 -24.73
N TYR A 251 -9.60 20.42 -23.89
CA TYR A 251 -10.98 20.82 -23.59
C TYR A 251 -11.03 22.27 -23.02
N LYS A 252 -12.15 22.97 -23.27
CA LYS A 252 -12.64 24.21 -22.59
C LYS A 252 -12.63 24.03 -21.05
N GLU A 253 -12.45 24.98 -20.15
CA GLU A 253 -12.64 26.44 -20.03
C GLU A 253 -11.51 26.97 -19.13
N ILE A 254 -10.95 28.16 -19.34
CA ILE A 254 -11.21 29.38 -18.57
C ILE A 254 -10.45 30.51 -19.27
N ALA A 255 -11.07 31.69 -19.31
CA ALA A 255 -10.62 32.89 -19.99
C ALA A 255 -9.15 33.26 -19.68
N TYR A 256 -8.29 33.29 -20.71
CA TYR A 256 -7.52 34.45 -21.18
C TYR A 256 -6.97 34.12 -22.59
N THR A 257 -7.42 34.88 -23.58
CA THR A 257 -6.90 35.05 -24.96
C THR A 257 -6.09 33.89 -25.58
N THR A 258 -6.79 32.89 -26.13
CA THR A 258 -6.24 31.97 -27.13
C THR A 258 -5.90 32.71 -28.43
N MET A 259 -4.61 32.93 -28.71
CA MET A 259 -4.14 33.15 -30.08
C MET A 259 -3.71 31.82 -30.68
N VAL A 260 -4.53 31.33 -31.61
CA VAL A 260 -4.20 30.27 -32.55
C VAL A 260 -3.39 30.91 -33.67
N LEU A 261 -2.19 30.39 -33.95
CA LEU A 261 -1.53 30.63 -35.24
C LEU A 261 -1.05 29.29 -35.82
N VAL A 262 -1.62 28.99 -36.98
CA VAL A 262 -1.46 27.78 -37.77
C VAL A 262 -0.35 28.00 -38.81
N ASN A 263 0.54 27.00 -38.93
CA ASN A 263 1.42 26.56 -40.03
C ASN A 263 2.03 27.57 -41.03
N TRP A 264 3.29 27.34 -41.43
CA TRP A 264 3.67 26.85 -42.79
C TRP A 264 5.19 26.54 -42.87
N PHE A 265 5.52 25.36 -43.40
CA PHE A 265 6.86 24.89 -43.79
C PHE A 265 7.56 25.70 -44.90
N GLY A 266 8.76 26.19 -44.66
CA GLY A 266 9.76 26.30 -45.73
C GLY A 266 10.63 27.55 -45.72
N GLY A 267 11.89 27.35 -45.33
CA GLY A 267 13.02 27.95 -46.03
C GLY A 267 13.38 29.41 -45.74
N LYS A 268 14.56 29.55 -45.13
CA LYS A 268 15.53 30.67 -45.21
C LYS A 268 15.23 31.94 -44.41
N ASP A 269 16.20 32.23 -43.54
CA ASP A 269 16.56 33.48 -42.86
C ASP A 269 15.49 34.24 -42.07
N PHE A 270 15.75 34.49 -40.78
CA PHE A 270 15.10 35.57 -40.04
C PHE A 270 16.09 36.35 -39.18
N TRP A 271 16.28 37.61 -39.56
CA TRP A 271 16.74 38.68 -38.68
C TRP A 271 15.51 39.27 -37.99
N PHE A 272 15.62 39.65 -36.72
CA PHE A 272 14.77 40.71 -36.19
C PHE A 272 15.58 41.74 -35.41
N ALA A 273 15.34 42.98 -35.81
CA ALA A 273 15.82 44.21 -35.23
C ALA A 273 14.99 44.56 -34.00
N VAL A 274 15.65 45.21 -33.05
CA VAL A 274 15.00 45.97 -31.99
C VAL A 274 14.46 47.26 -32.63
N ILE A 275 13.17 47.54 -32.44
CA ILE A 275 12.69 48.92 -32.30
C ILE A 275 12.24 49.04 -30.85
#